data_AF-A0A1T4SQ09-F1
#
_entry.id   AF-A0A1T4SQ09-F1
#
_cell.length_a   1.000
_cell.length_b   1.000
_cell.length_c   1.000
_cell.angle_alpha   90.00
_cell.angle_beta   90.00
_cell.angle_gamma   90.00
#
_symmetry.space_group_name_H-M   'P 1'
#
loop_
_entity.id
_entity.type
_entity.pdbx_description
1 polymer ?
#
loop_
_entity_poly.entity_id
_entity_poly.type
_entity_poly.pdbx_seq_one_letter_code
_entity_poly.pdbx_strand_id
1 'polypeptide(L)' 'MVHAEAYKYVEDAIAREKELKGWRRSKKDALVAASNPTWADLLEVAIARDPSLRSG' A
#
# COMPACT_ATOMS: atom_id res chain seq x y z
N MET A 1 -1.68 -5.74 4.60
CA MET A 1 -1.76 -4.78 3.48
C MET A 1 -0.44 -4.80 2.71
N VAL A 2 -0.43 -4.94 1.38
CA VAL A 2 0.84 -5.09 0.61
C VAL A 2 1.27 -3.84 -0.19
N HIS A 3 0.41 -2.83 -0.29
CA HIS A 3 0.73 -1.56 -0.95
C HIS A 3 -0.08 -0.44 -0.31
N ALA A 4 0.53 0.71 -0.13
CA ALA A 4 -0.10 1.92 0.37
C ALA A 4 0.61 3.14 -0.23
N GLU A 5 -0.15 4.19 -0.48
CA GLU A 5 0.35 5.46 -1.01
C GLU A 5 -0.19 6.57 -0.09
N ALA A 6 0.69 7.46 0.36
CA ALA A 6 0.31 8.61 1.18
C ALA A 6 0.23 9.86 0.29
N TYR A 7 -0.87 10.60 0.45
CA TYR A 7 -1.13 11.83 -0.29
C TYR A 7 -1.33 13.00 0.67
N LYS A 8 -0.82 14.17 0.29
CA LYS A 8 -0.97 15.40 1.08
C LYS A 8 -2.39 15.97 0.99
N TYR A 9 -3.03 15.84 -0.17
CA TYR A 9 -4.35 16.39 -0.46
C TYR A 9 -5.35 15.26 -0.66
N VAL A 10 -6.58 15.45 -0.16
CA VAL A 10 -7.62 14.42 -0.20
C VAL A 10 -8.10 14.17 -1.64
N GLU A 11 -8.09 15.20 -2.46
CA GLU A 11 -8.49 15.16 -3.87
C GLU A 11 -7.58 14.22 -4.67
N ASP A 12 -6.26 14.25 -4.40
CA ASP A 12 -5.28 13.38 -5.04
C ASP A 12 -5.51 11.92 -4.66
N ALA A 13 -5.76 11.66 -3.37
CA ALA A 13 -6.07 10.31 -2.88
C ALA A 13 -7.33 9.75 -3.53
N ILE A 14 -8.39 10.56 -3.65
CA ILE A 14 -9.65 10.17 -4.29
C ILE A 14 -9.45 9.92 -5.80
N ALA A 15 -8.71 10.80 -6.47
CA ALA A 15 -8.42 10.65 -7.90
C ALA A 15 -7.64 9.35 -8.17
N ARG A 16 -6.64 9.07 -7.35
CA ARG A 16 -5.86 7.81 -7.42
C ARG A 16 -6.73 6.59 -7.15
N GLU A 17 -7.58 6.64 -6.13
CA GLU A 17 -8.49 5.54 -5.81
C GLU A 17 -9.43 5.24 -6.99
N LYS A 18 -10.00 6.29 -7.62
CA LYS A 18 -10.83 6.16 -8.82
C LYS A 18 -10.06 5.54 -9.98
N GLU A 19 -8.82 5.97 -10.20
CA GLU A 19 -7.95 5.40 -11.22
C GLU A 19 -7.72 3.89 -10.97
N LEU A 20 -7.35 3.51 -9.75
CA LEU A 20 -7.08 2.12 -9.38
C LEU A 20 -8.33 1.23 -9.43
N LYS A 21 -9.52 1.74 -9.12
CA LYS A 21 -10.78 0.98 -9.19
C LYS A 21 -11.05 0.42 -10.59
N GLY A 22 -10.71 1.16 -11.65
CA GLY A 22 -10.89 0.73 -13.04
C GLY A 22 -9.78 -0.19 -13.59
N TRP A 23 -8.71 -0.44 -12.84
CA TRP A 23 -7.56 -1.21 -13.35
C TRP A 23 -7.81 -2.71 -13.38
N ARG A 24 -7.29 -3.34 -14.44
CA ARG A 24 -7.11 -4.80 -14.51
C ARG A 24 -6.17 -5.27 -13.40
N ARG A 25 -6.35 -6.52 -12.97
CA ARG A 25 -5.54 -7.12 -11.90
C ARG A 25 -4.05 -7.08 -12.20
N SER A 26 -3.63 -7.40 -13.44
CA SER A 26 -2.23 -7.35 -13.86
C SER A 26 -1.57 -5.98 -13.69
N LYS A 27 -2.33 -4.89 -13.91
CA LYS A 27 -1.80 -3.53 -13.72
C LYS A 27 -1.63 -3.19 -12.24
N LYS A 28 -2.53 -3.68 -11.38
CA LYS A 28 -2.40 -3.58 -9.92
C LYS A 28 -1.21 -4.40 -9.42
N ASP A 29 -1.04 -5.62 -9.93
CA ASP A 29 0.08 -6.48 -9.54
C ASP A 29 1.42 -5.87 -9.98
N ALA A 30 1.50 -5.26 -11.15
CA ALA A 30 2.70 -4.54 -11.60
C ALA A 30 3.03 -3.35 -10.70
N LEU A 31 2.01 -2.59 -10.25
CA LEU A 31 2.20 -1.51 -9.29
C LEU A 31 2.75 -2.02 -7.95
N VAL A 32 2.15 -3.09 -7.41
CA VAL A 32 2.61 -3.70 -6.16
C VAL A 32 4.02 -4.27 -6.32
N ALA A 33 4.33 -4.94 -7.42
CA ALA A 33 5.66 -5.50 -7.66
C ALA A 33 6.75 -4.41 -7.77
N ALA A 34 6.39 -3.21 -8.25
CA ALA A 34 7.32 -2.09 -8.34
C ALA A 34 7.60 -1.44 -6.97
N SER A 35 6.61 -1.33 -6.09
CA SER A 35 6.74 -0.69 -4.77
C SER A 35 7.08 -1.66 -3.63
N ASN A 36 6.65 -2.91 -3.74
CA ASN A 36 6.85 -3.99 -2.78
C ASN A 36 7.15 -5.31 -3.52
N PRO A 37 8.39 -5.51 -4.01
CA PRO A 37 8.76 -6.68 -4.79
C PRO A 37 8.59 -8.01 -4.04
N THR A 38 8.67 -7.98 -2.71
CA THR A 38 8.54 -9.18 -1.86
C THR A 38 7.10 -9.48 -1.48
N TRP A 39 6.15 -8.60 -1.83
CA TRP A 39 4.74 -8.73 -1.46
C TRP A 39 4.52 -8.88 0.06
N ALA A 40 5.48 -8.40 0.86
CA ALA A 40 5.42 -8.54 2.30
C ALA A 40 4.28 -7.68 2.88
N ASP A 41 3.70 -8.11 3.99
CA ASP A 41 2.70 -7.30 4.67
C ASP A 41 3.37 -6.05 5.28
N LEU A 42 2.92 -4.88 4.86
CA LEU A 42 3.47 -3.60 5.32
C LEU A 42 3.25 -3.38 6.81
N LEU A 43 2.17 -3.93 7.40
CA LEU A 43 1.89 -3.81 8.82
C LEU A 43 2.81 -4.70 9.64
N GLU A 44 3.08 -5.93 9.18
CA GLU A 44 4.03 -6.83 9.84
C GLU A 44 5.44 -6.22 9.85
N VAL A 45 5.87 -5.65 8.72
CA VAL A 45 7.16 -4.95 8.62
C VAL A 45 7.18 -3.71 9.53
N ALA A 46 6.10 -2.94 9.61
CA ALA A 46 6.02 -1.78 10.49
C ALA A 46 6.11 -2.17 11.97
N ILE A 47 5.39 -3.22 12.40
CA ILE A 47 5.42 -3.76 13.76
C ILE A 47 6.78 -4.38 14.11
N ALA A 48 7.48 -4.96 13.12
CA ALA A 48 8.85 -5.43 13.31
C ALA A 48 9.86 -4.27 13.46
N ARG A 49 9.58 -3.12 12.83
CA ARG A 49 10.41 -1.90 12.91
C ARG A 49 10.12 -1.07 14.17
N ASP A 50 8.90 -1.14 14.69
CA ASP A 50 8.50 -0.52 15.96
C ASP A 50 7.87 -1.57 16.89
N PRO A 51 8.69 -2.21 17.75
CA PRO A 51 8.24 -3.26 18.67
C PRO A 51 7.19 -2.79 19.68
N SER A 52 7.06 -1.47 19.91
CA SER A 52 6.11 -0.93 20.89
C SER A 52 4.65 -1.15 20.48
N LEU A 53 4.39 -1.31 19.18
CA LEU A 53 3.08 -1.62 18.59
C LEU A 53 2.65 -3.09 18.78
N ARG A 54 3.49 -3.94 19.40
CA ARG A 54 3.16 -5.33 19.75
C ARG A 54 2.38 -5.49 21.05
N SER A 55 2.03 -4.40 21.72
CA SER A 55 1.38 -4.45 23.04
C SER A 55 -0.11 -4.78 22.89
N GLY A 56 -0.52 -5.91 23.48
CA GLY A 56 -1.92 -6.32 23.63
C GLY A 56 -2.65 -5.63 24.78
#